data_AF-A0A2V2D7W2-F1
#
_entry.id   AF-A0A2V2D7W2-F1
#
_cell.length_a   1.000
_cell.length_b   1.000
_cell.length_c   1.000
_cell.angle_alpha   90.00
_cell.angle_beta   90.00
_cell.angle_gamma   90.00
#
_symmetry.space_group_name_H-M   'P 1'
#
loop_
_entity.id
_entity.type
_entity.pdbx_description
1 polymer ?
#
loop_
_entity_poly.entity_id
_entity_poly.type
_entity_poly.pdbx_seq_one_letter_code
_entity_poly.pdbx_strand_id
1 'polypeptide(L)' 'MSDNSNLKFSWLPKSDKLGERLFTFDGKEIFNLFRDYPNALTPEQKRLFDEVNPFWVDFFKDRKYKNDSDE' A
#
# COMPACT_ATOMS: atom_id res chain seq x y z
N MET A 1 -28.01 6.59 -4.56
CA MET A 1 -26.75 6.02 -5.10
C MET A 1 -25.62 6.98 -4.77
N SER A 2 -24.91 6.80 -3.67
CA SER A 2 -23.78 7.68 -3.34
C SER A 2 -22.78 7.05 -2.37
N ASP A 3 -22.34 5.81 -2.61
CA ASP A 3 -21.11 5.32 -1.98
C ASP A 3 -19.97 5.52 -2.97
N ASN A 4 -19.55 6.78 -3.12
CA ASN A 4 -18.30 7.11 -3.77
C ASN A 4 -17.18 6.38 -3.00
N SER A 5 -16.69 5.29 -3.57
CA SER A 5 -15.46 4.61 -3.16
C SER A 5 -14.25 5.52 -3.38
N ASN A 6 -14.15 6.59 -2.58
CA ASN A 6 -13.00 7.49 -2.52
C ASN A 6 -11.85 6.76 -1.82
N LEU A 7 -11.20 5.84 -2.53
CA LEU A 7 -9.90 5.34 -2.11
C LEU A 7 -8.94 6.54 -2.07
N LYS A 8 -8.51 6.90 -0.86
CA LYS A 8 -7.56 7.98 -0.59
C LYS A 8 -6.45 7.47 0.30
N PHE A 9 -5.24 7.45 -0.24
CA PHE A 9 -4.06 7.10 0.52
C PHE A 9 -3.84 8.04 1.72
N SER A 10 -3.63 7.46 2.90
CA SER A 10 -3.28 8.18 4.13
C SER A 10 -2.29 7.37 4.97
N TRP A 11 -1.22 8.01 5.43
CA TRP A 11 -0.34 7.46 6.47
C TRP A 11 -1.03 7.53 7.83
N LEU A 12 -0.92 6.46 8.61
CA LEU A 12 -1.35 6.47 10.01
C LEU A 12 -0.26 7.08 10.91
N PRO A 13 -0.63 7.56 12.11
CA PRO A 13 0.34 8.00 13.11
C PRO A 13 1.40 6.93 13.36
N LYS A 14 2.60 7.39 13.71
CA LYS A 14 3.72 6.51 14.03
C LYS A 14 3.31 5.53 15.12
N SER A 15 3.47 4.24 14.85
CA SER A 15 3.35 3.21 15.88
C SER A 15 4.57 3.27 16.79
N ASP A 16 4.39 3.04 18.09
CA ASP A 16 5.50 2.90 19.05
C ASP A 16 6.34 1.64 18.79
N LYS A 17 5.88 0.75 17.90
CA LYS A 17 6.58 -0.46 17.52
C LYS A 17 7.58 -0.19 16.40
N LEU A 18 8.80 -0.67 16.60
CA LEU A 18 9.83 -0.69 15.57
C LEU A 18 9.42 -1.61 14.41
N GLY A 19 9.67 -1.16 13.18
CA GLY A 19 9.35 -1.94 11.97
C GLY A 19 7.90 -1.83 11.49
N GLU A 20 7.10 -0.93 12.06
CA GLU A 20 5.74 -0.65 11.59
C GLU A 20 5.68 0.70 10.89
N ARG A 21 5.25 0.68 9.63
CA ARG A 21 4.86 1.90 8.91
C ARG A 21 3.49 1.68 8.29
N LEU A 22 2.46 2.18 8.97
CA LEU A 22 1.07 1.83 8.70
C LEU A 22 0.39 2.85 7.79
N PHE A 23 -0.46 2.37 6.87
CA PHE A 23 -1.24 3.21 5.96
C PHE A 23 -2.61 2.60 5.67
N THR A 24 -3.51 3.41 5.13
CA THR A 24 -4.87 3.01 4.75
C THR A 24 -5.33 3.76 3.51
N PHE A 25 -6.32 3.22 2.79
CA PHE A 25 -6.96 3.88 1.64
C PHE A 25 -8.40 4.31 1.93
N ASP A 26 -9.06 3.69 2.90
CA ASP A 26 -10.48 3.91 3.20
C ASP A 26 -10.74 4.21 4.69
N GLY A 27 -9.68 4.23 5.50
CA GLY A 27 -9.76 4.40 6.95
C GLY A 27 -10.25 3.17 7.71
N LYS A 28 -10.56 2.07 7.02
CA LYS A 28 -11.05 0.83 7.63
C LYS A 28 -9.99 -0.26 7.59
N GLU A 29 -9.36 -0.45 6.43
CA GLU A 29 -8.31 -1.44 6.25
C GLU A 29 -6.93 -0.81 6.48
N ILE A 30 -6.13 -1.43 7.35
CA ILE A 30 -4.80 -0.94 7.74
C ILE A 30 -3.75 -1.90 7.22
N PHE A 31 -2.79 -1.37 6.48
CA PHE A 31 -1.66 -2.11 5.92
C PHE A 31 -0.36 -1.67 6.59
N ASN A 32 0.56 -2.61 6.78
CA ASN A 32 1.95 -2.34 7.13
C ASN A 32 2.81 -2.35 5.86
N LEU A 33 3.44 -1.22 5.54
CA LEU A 33 4.33 -1.04 4.39
C LEU A 33 5.35 -2.17 4.24
N PHE A 34 6.00 -2.58 5.32
CA PHE A 34 7.09 -3.55 5.21
C PHE A 34 6.60 -4.98 5.00
N ARG A 35 5.42 -5.32 5.51
CA ARG A 35 4.85 -6.67 5.48
C ARG A 35 3.91 -6.87 4.29
N ASP A 36 3.08 -5.87 4.04
CA ASP A 36 1.88 -6.00 3.21
C ASP A 36 2.10 -5.42 1.80
N TYR A 37 2.96 -4.42 1.60
CA TYR A 37 3.26 -3.90 0.26
C TYR A 37 4.32 -4.78 -0.47
N PRO A 38 4.17 -5.08 -1.77
CA PRO A 38 3.04 -4.75 -2.63
C PRO A 38 1.92 -5.80 -2.58
N ASN A 39 2.22 -7.02 -2.10
CA ASN A 39 1.39 -8.20 -2.37
C ASN A 39 0.02 -8.22 -1.69
N ALA A 40 -0.18 -7.60 -0.55
CA ALA A 40 -1.50 -7.55 0.09
C ALA A 40 -2.48 -6.62 -0.65
N LEU A 41 -1.96 -5.67 -1.44
CA LEU A 41 -2.78 -4.67 -2.11
C LEU A 41 -3.51 -5.24 -3.33
N THR A 42 -4.71 -4.72 -3.59
CA THR A 42 -5.37 -4.86 -4.90
C THR A 42 -4.61 -4.06 -5.96
N PRO A 43 -4.78 -4.35 -7.26
CA PRO A 43 -4.12 -3.60 -8.33
C PRO A 43 -4.41 -2.09 -8.29
N GLU A 44 -5.65 -1.71 -7.96
CA GLU A 44 -6.06 -0.31 -7.82
C GLU A 44 -5.39 0.39 -6.64
N GLN A 45 -5.38 -0.25 -5.46
CA GLN A 45 -4.70 0.27 -4.27
C GLN A 45 -3.19 0.39 -4.50
N LYS A 46 -2.57 -0.61 -5.15
CA LYS A 46 -1.14 -0.56 -5.50
C LYS A 46 -0.86 0.61 -6.42
N ARG A 47 -1.62 0.77 -7.51
CA ARG A 47 -1.43 1.88 -8.44
C ARG A 47 -1.53 3.24 -7.73
N LEU A 48 -2.54 3.43 -6.90
CA LEU A 48 -2.69 4.66 -6.11
C LEU A 48 -1.52 4.87 -5.15
N PHE A 49 -1.06 3.81 -4.48
CA PHE A 49 0.13 3.89 -3.62
C PHE A 49 1.36 4.31 -4.41
N ASP A 50 1.59 3.69 -5.58
CA ASP A 50 2.76 3.90 -6.42
C ASP A 50 2.83 5.34 -6.94
N GLU A 51 1.68 5.89 -7.34
CA GLU A 51 1.53 7.29 -7.78
C GLU A 51 1.84 8.27 -6.64
N VAL A 52 1.41 7.98 -5.41
CA VAL A 52 1.59 8.87 -4.25
C VAL A 52 2.97 8.73 -3.60
N ASN A 53 3.60 7.55 -3.70
CA ASN A 53 4.81 7.21 -2.96
C ASN A 53 5.92 6.65 -3.85
N PRO A 54 6.40 7.40 -4.87
CA PRO A 54 7.39 6.91 -5.82
C PRO A 54 8.70 6.45 -5.18
N PHE A 55 9.11 7.09 -4.07
CA PHE A 55 10.28 6.66 -3.30
C PHE A 55 10.15 5.21 -2.79
N TRP A 56 8.98 4.84 -2.26
CA TRP A 56 8.76 3.49 -1.73
C TRP A 56 8.65 2.46 -2.84
N VAL A 57 8.17 2.86 -4.03
CA VAL A 57 8.17 2.01 -5.22
C VAL A 57 9.60 1.66 -5.62
N ASP A 58 10.48 2.64 -5.75
CA ASP A 58 11.88 2.39 -6.12
C ASP A 58 12.63 1.62 -5.01
N PHE A 59 12.38 1.96 -3.73
CA PHE A 59 12.98 1.24 -2.61
C PHE A 59 12.61 -0.26 -2.58
N PHE A 60 11.39 -0.61 -3.00
CA PHE A 60 10.90 -1.97 -3.02
C PHE A 60 10.77 -2.56 -4.43
N LYS A 61 11.48 -2.02 -5.43
CA LYS A 61 11.36 -2.49 -6.82
C LYS A 61 11.73 -3.97 -7.00
N ASP A 62 12.55 -4.51 -6.10
CA ASP A 62 12.94 -5.92 -6.10
C ASP A 62 11.84 -6.84 -5.54
N ARG A 63 10.74 -6.29 -4.97
CA ARG A 63 9.58 -7.07 -4.53
C ARG A 63 8.67 -7.36 -5.72
N LYS A 64 8.52 -8.63 -6.06
CA LYS A 64 7.55 -9.10 -7.06
C LYS A 64 6.12 -8.89 -6.58
N TYR A 65 5.25 -8.36 -7.45
CA TYR A 65 3.81 -8.27 -7.19
C TYR A 65 3.10 -9.46 -7.81
N LYS A 66 2.42 -10.26 -6.97
CA LYS A 66 1.49 -11.39 -7.17
C LYS A 66 1.60 -12.30 -8.42
N ASN A 67 1.99 -11.85 -9.61
CA ASN A 67 2.18 -12.64 -10.82
C ASN A 67 3.44 -12.29 -11.66
N ASP A 68 4.44 -11.56 -11.15
CA ASP A 68 5.73 -11.34 -11.87
C ASP A 68 6.65 -12.60 -11.93
N SER A 69 6.10 -13.81 -11.87
CA SER A 69 6.88 -15.07 -11.87
C SER A 69 6.32 -16.19 -12.76
N ASP A 70 5.39 -15.89 -13.67
CA ASP A 70 5.02 -16.85 -14.72
C ASP A 70 5.73 -16.48 -16.04
N GLU A 71 7.06 -16.47 -16.02
CA GLU A 71 7.93 -16.67 -17.19
C GLU A 71 9.25 -17.34 -16.77
#